data_AF-A0A962ZLV2-F1
#
_entry.id   AF-A0A962ZLV2-F1
#
_cell.length_a   1.000
_cell.length_b   1.000
_cell.length_c   1.000
_cell.angle_alpha   90.00
_cell.angle_beta   90.00
_cell.angle_gamma   90.00
#
_symmetry.space_group_name_H-M   'P 1'
#
loop_
_entity.id
_entity.type
_entity.pdbx_description
1 polymer ?
#
loop_
_entity_poly.entity_id
_entity_poly.type
_entity_poly.pdbx_seq_one_letter_code
_entity_poly.pdbx_strand_id
1 'polypeptide(L)' 'MDQQRIDSLGDELYAALREQRMLPPLTDREPGITITDAYHISQRMVSLRVERDGERIVGKKIGVTSKPVQDMLGVF' A
#
# COMPACT_ATOMS: atom_id res chain seq x y z
N MET A 1 -12.42 5.16 3.68
CA MET A 1 -12.61 3.90 4.46
C MET A 1 -12.42 4.19 5.94
N ASP A 2 -12.91 3.35 6.87
CA ASP A 2 -12.61 3.57 8.30
C ASP A 2 -11.17 3.15 8.67
N GLN A 3 -10.68 3.65 9.81
CA GLN A 3 -9.30 3.40 10.24
C GLN A 3 -9.04 1.93 10.52
N GLN A 4 -10.02 1.21 11.08
CA GLN A 4 -9.87 -0.20 11.42
C GLN A 4 -9.66 -1.05 10.17
N ARG A 5 -10.38 -0.75 9.09
CA ARG A 5 -10.23 -1.45 7.81
C ARG A 5 -8.93 -1.08 7.12
N ILE A 6 -8.53 0.19 7.15
CA ILE A 6 -7.20 0.64 6.68
C ILE A 6 -6.09 -0.15 7.38
N ASP A 7 -6.15 -0.25 8.71
CA ASP A 7 -5.14 -0.95 9.49
C ASP A 7 -5.12 -2.44 9.16
N SER A 8 -6.31 -3.07 9.05
CA SER A 8 -6.44 -4.48 8.67
C SER A 8 -5.83 -4.79 7.30
N LEU A 9 -6.01 -3.92 6.30
CA LEU A 9 -5.44 -4.13 4.97
C LEU A 9 -3.91 -3.91 4.98
N GLY A 10 -3.41 -2.96 5.76
CA GLY A 10 -1.98 -2.75 5.95
C GLY A 10 -1.30 -3.94 6.64
N ASP A 11 -1.94 -4.49 7.68
CA ASP A 11 -1.52 -5.71 8.37
C ASP A 11 -1.49 -6.91 7.42
N GLU A 12 -2.50 -7.04 6.55
CA GLU A 12 -2.59 -8.12 5.55
C GLU A 12 -1.48 -8.03 4.49
N LEU A 13 -1.18 -6.83 3.98
CA LEU A 13 -0.06 -6.60 3.05
C LEU A 13 1.29 -6.93 3.70
N TYR A 14 1.47 -6.56 4.97
CA TYR A 14 2.67 -6.89 5.73
C TYR A 14 2.83 -8.41 5.90
N ALA A 15 1.76 -9.11 6.30
CA ALA A 15 1.78 -10.57 6.43
C ALA A 15 2.08 -11.23 5.09
N ALA A 16 1.44 -10.78 4.00
CA ALA A 16 1.68 -11.31 2.67
C ALA A 16 3.13 -11.13 2.19
N LEU A 17 3.77 -9.99 2.50
CA LEU A 17 5.19 -9.77 2.23
C LEU A 17 6.07 -10.79 2.97
N ARG A 18 5.83 -10.96 4.29
CA ARG A 18 6.65 -11.86 5.13
C ARG A 18 6.45 -13.33 4.80
N GLU A 19 5.24 -13.70 4.39
CA GLU A 19 4.86 -15.06 3.96
C GLU A 19 5.13 -15.33 2.47
N GLN A 20 5.60 -14.33 1.72
CA GLN A 20 5.88 -14.43 0.28
C GLN A 20 4.68 -14.91 -0.55
N ARG A 21 3.48 -14.46 -0.18
CA ARG A 21 2.22 -14.85 -0.85
C ARG A 21 1.61 -13.69 -1.62
N MET A 22 0.92 -14.03 -2.70
CA MET A 22 0.16 -13.06 -3.48
C MET A 22 -1.18 -12.75 -2.81
N LEU A 23 -1.69 -11.55 -3.08
CA LEU A 23 -3.02 -11.09 -2.70
C LEU A 23 -3.79 -10.66 -3.95
N PRO A 24 -5.12 -10.88 -4.00
CA PRO A 24 -5.96 -10.21 -4.98
C PRO A 24 -5.85 -8.68 -4.83
N PRO A 25 -6.00 -7.90 -5.92
CA PRO A 25 -5.94 -6.44 -5.87
C PRO A 25 -6.91 -5.86 -4.84
N LEU A 26 -6.47 -4.86 -4.08
CA LEU A 26 -7.33 -4.19 -3.11
C LEU A 26 -8.49 -3.43 -3.78
N THR A 27 -8.30 -2.94 -5.00
CA THR A 27 -9.33 -2.28 -5.81
C THR A 27 -10.50 -3.21 -6.15
N ASP A 28 -10.25 -4.52 -6.25
CA ASP A 28 -11.29 -5.51 -6.54
C ASP A 28 -12.08 -5.88 -5.27
N ARG A 29 -11.45 -5.73 -4.11
CA ARG A 29 -11.99 -6.11 -2.79
C ARG A 29 -12.68 -4.96 -2.08
N GLU A 30 -12.25 -3.73 -2.33
CA GLU A 30 -12.73 -2.51 -1.69
C GLU A 30 -13.25 -1.53 -2.74
N PRO A 31 -14.50 -1.73 -3.23
CA PRO A 31 -15.13 -0.79 -4.16
C PRO A 31 -15.25 0.60 -3.51
N GLY A 32 -14.49 1.56 -4.01
CA GLY A 32 -14.43 2.92 -3.46
C GLY A 32 -13.19 3.24 -2.64
N ILE A 33 -12.19 2.35 -2.61
CA ILE A 33 -10.87 2.69 -2.08
C ILE A 33 -10.32 3.96 -2.77
N THR A 34 -9.98 4.96 -1.96
CA THR A 34 -9.43 6.22 -2.47
C THR A 34 -7.91 6.19 -2.48
N ILE A 35 -7.29 7.15 -3.18
CA ILE A 35 -5.83 7.33 -3.14
C ILE A 35 -5.35 7.61 -1.70
N THR A 36 -6.12 8.40 -0.93
CA THR A 36 -5.83 8.68 0.48
C THR A 36 -5.83 7.41 1.32
N ASP A 37 -6.84 6.56 1.17
CA ASP A 37 -6.90 5.25 1.84
C ASP A 37 -5.67 4.40 1.48
N ALA A 38 -5.31 4.33 0.19
CA ALA A 38 -4.14 3.56 -0.28
C ALA A 38 -2.82 4.05 0.35
N TYR A 39 -2.64 5.36 0.53
CA TYR A 39 -1.46 5.89 1.22
C TYR A 39 -1.45 5.58 2.73
N HIS A 40 -2.61 5.55 3.39
CA HIS A 40 -2.67 5.16 4.80
C HIS A 40 -2.40 3.66 4.99
N ILE A 41 -2.92 2.81 4.11
CA ILE A 41 -2.63 1.37 4.09
C ILE A 41 -1.12 1.12 3.90
N SER A 42 -0.50 1.83 2.95
CA SER A 42 0.95 1.77 2.69
C SER A 42 1.76 2.19 3.92
N GLN A 43 1.36 3.29 4.59
CA GLN A 43 2.02 3.75 5.81
C GLN A 43 1.92 2.71 6.93
N ARG A 44 0.76 2.09 7.13
CA ARG A 44 0.59 1.02 8.12
C ARG A 44 1.52 -0.15 7.85
N MET A 45 1.57 -0.63 6.61
CA MET A 45 2.45 -1.73 6.21
C MET A 45 3.94 -1.40 6.46
N VAL A 46 4.36 -0.17 6.16
CA VAL A 46 5.74 0.29 6.42
C VAL A 46 6.01 0.43 7.92
N SER A 47 5.05 0.93 8.71
CA SER A 47 5.23 1.07 10.16
C SER A 47 5.51 -0.27 10.82
N LEU A 48 4.80 -1.32 10.41
CA LEU A 48 5.02 -2.68 10.91
C LEU A 48 6.43 -3.19 10.61
N ARG A 49 6.99 -2.89 9.44
CA ARG A 49 8.37 -3.27 9.11
C ARG A 49 9.40 -2.59 10.01
N VAL A 50 9.16 -1.33 10.36
CA VAL A 50 10.01 -0.59 11.29
C VAL A 50 9.85 -1.11 12.71
N GLU A 51 8.61 -1.24 13.18
CA GLU A 51 8.27 -1.61 14.56
C GLU A 51 8.62 -3.06 14.90
N ARG A 52 8.36 -4.00 13.99
CA ARG A 52 8.47 -5.45 14.26
C ARG A 52 9.80 -6.04 13.81
N ASP A 53 10.32 -5.58 12.68
CA ASP A 53 11.54 -6.15 12.08
C ASP A 53 12.77 -5.27 12.31
N GLY A 54 12.60 -4.08 12.89
CA GLY A 54 13.69 -3.14 13.14
C GLY A 54 14.25 -2.51 11.86
N GLU A 55 13.49 -2.52 10.75
CA GLU A 55 13.94 -1.93 9.50
C GLU A 55 14.06 -0.39 9.61
N ARG A 56 15.01 0.19 8.87
CA ARG A 56 15.23 1.64 8.82
C ARG A 56 14.78 2.22 7.48
N ILE A 57 13.99 3.28 7.54
CA ILE A 57 13.66 4.09 6.36
C ILE A 57 14.92 4.87 5.93
N VAL A 58 15.38 4.63 4.69
CA VAL A 58 16.59 5.28 4.12
C VAL A 58 16.30 6.25 2.98
N GLY A 59 15.04 6.37 2.56
CA GLY A 59 14.65 7.25 1.47
C GLY A 59 13.22 7.00 0.99
N LYS A 60 12.85 7.63 -0.14
CA LYS A 60 11.56 7.48 -0.80
C LYS A 60 11.76 7.24 -2.29
N LYS A 61 10.85 6.51 -2.93
CA LYS A 61 10.81 6.28 -4.38
C LYS A 61 9.60 6.98 -4.96
N ILE A 62 9.79 7.71 -6.04
CA ILE A 62 8.69 8.22 -6.87
C ILE A 62 8.56 7.30 -8.09
N GLY A 63 7.38 6.72 -8.26
CA GLY A 63 7.01 5.92 -9.44
C GLY A 63 6.04 6.68 -10.34
N VAL A 64 5.63 6.06 -11.45
CA VAL A 64 4.65 6.63 -12.39
C VAL A 64 5.06 8.02 -12.90
N THR A 65 6.34 8.20 -13.22
CA THR A 65 6.91 9.48 -13.73
C THR A 65 6.90 9.58 -15.26
N SER A 66 6.40 8.56 -15.94
CA SER A 66 6.29 8.50 -17.40
C SER A 66 4.89 8.94 -17.82
N LYS A 67 4.80 9.93 -18.72
CA LYS A 67 3.51 10.43 -19.24
C LYS A 67 2.65 9.32 -19.87
N PRO A 68 3.19 8.44 -20.74
CA PRO A 68 2.43 7.29 -21.22
C PRO A 68 1.87 6.37 -20.12
N VAL A 69 2.60 6.18 -19.02
CA VAL A 69 2.16 5.32 -17.91
C VAL A 69 1.09 6.01 -17.07
N GLN A 70 1.24 7.31 -16.84
CA GLN A 70 0.23 8.15 -16.19
C GLN A 70 -1.10 8.10 -16.94
N ASP A 71 -1.06 8.29 -18.27
CA ASP A 71 -2.23 8.24 -19.13
C ASP A 71 -2.89 6.85 -19.12
N MET A 72 -2.09 5.77 -19.16
CA MET A 72 -2.58 4.39 -19.06
C MET A 72 -3.33 4.11 -17.75
N LEU A 73 -2.87 4.67 -16.64
CA LEU A 73 -3.45 4.48 -15.31
C LEU A 73 -4.52 5.53 -14.96
N GLY A 74 -4.75 6.52 -15.83
CA GLY A 74 -5.72 7.60 -15.58
C GLY A 74 -5.34 8.51 -14.41
N VAL A 75 -4.05 8.67 -14.12
CA VAL A 75 -3.52 9.55 -13.07
C VAL A 75 -2.78 10.73 -13.71
N PHE A 76 -2.90 11.94 -13.16
CA PHE A 76 -2.37 13.18 -13.73
C PHE A 76 -1.44 13.90 -12.76
#